data_AF-A0A2V8C868-F1
#
_entry.id   AF-A0A2V8C868-F1
#
_cell.length_a   1.000
_cell.length_b   1.000
_cell.length_c   1.000
_cell.angle_alpha   90.00
_cell.angle_beta   90.00
_cell.angle_gamma   90.00
#
_symmetry.space_group_name_H-M   'P 1'
#
loop_
_entity.id
_entity.type
_entity.pdbx_description
1 polymer ?
#
loop_
_entity_poly.entity_id
_entity_poly.type
_entity_poly.pdbx_seq_one_letter_code
_entity_poly.pdbx_strand_id
1 'polypeptide(L)' 'MDGHIILSINEGFDRLQRRLVALSVGEEIRASDAAAETGLSEEVCRAVLCGLERAGLMTHRDEDLFERRPLDSINA' A
#
# COMPACT_ATOMS: atom_id res chain seq x y z
N MET A 1 9.04 -15.89 -22.50
CA MET A 1 8.66 -14.46 -22.45
C MET A 1 7.86 -14.28 -21.18
N ASP A 2 8.52 -14.03 -20.05
CA ASP A 2 7.88 -13.96 -18.71
C ASP A 2 8.59 -12.93 -17.81
N GLY A 3 9.90 -12.74 -18.01
CA GLY A 3 10.70 -11.75 -17.28
C GLY A 3 10.28 -10.29 -17.45
N HIS A 4 9.63 -9.90 -18.56
CA HIS A 4 9.15 -8.51 -18.74
C HIS A 4 7.97 -8.19 -17.81
N ILE A 5 7.12 -9.17 -17.50
CA ILE A 5 5.96 -8.97 -16.63
C ILE A 5 6.43 -8.84 -15.18
N ILE A 6 7.39 -9.67 -14.76
CA ILE A 6 7.98 -9.64 -13.41
C ILE A 6 8.72 -8.31 -13.14
N LEU A 7 9.41 -7.76 -14.14
CA LEU A 7 10.09 -6.47 -14.05
C LEU A 7 9.09 -5.32 -13.87
N SER A 8 8.03 -5.24 -14.69
CA SER A 8 7.02 -4.19 -14.56
C SER A 8 6.22 -4.26 -13.25
N ILE A 9 5.94 -5.46 -12.74
CA ILE A 9 5.31 -5.62 -11.42
C ILE A 9 6.26 -5.14 -10.30
N ASN A 10 7.56 -5.46 -10.38
CA ASN A 10 8.54 -4.98 -9.40
C ASN A 10 8.63 -3.46 -9.38
N GLU A 11 8.62 -2.79 -10.53
CA GLU A 11 8.64 -1.33 -10.60
C GLU A 11 7.38 -0.70 -9.98
N GLY A 12 6.20 -1.27 -10.25
CA GLY A 12 4.96 -0.83 -9.61
C GLY A 12 4.98 -1.04 -8.09
N PHE A 13 5.54 -2.16 -7.64
CA PHE A 13 5.67 -2.46 -6.21
C PHE A 13 6.68 -1.55 -5.51
N ASP A 14 7.80 -1.21 -6.16
CA ASP A 14 8.77 -0.24 -5.65
C ASP A 14 8.13 1.15 -5.50
N ARG A 15 7.33 1.58 -6.47
CA ARG A 15 6.55 2.82 -6.38
C ARG A 15 5.55 2.78 -5.24
N LEU A 16 4.82 1.68 -5.08
CA LEU A 16 3.86 1.50 -4.00
C LEU A 16 4.57 1.58 -2.64
N GLN A 17 5.70 0.90 -2.49
CA GLN A 17 6.50 0.91 -1.27
C GLN A 17 7.01 2.32 -0.96
N ARG A 18 7.52 3.07 -1.94
CA ARG A 18 7.93 4.47 -1.74
C ARG A 18 6.77 5.34 -1.31
N ARG A 19 5.60 5.17 -1.92
CA ARG A 19 4.39 5.90 -1.55
C ARG A 19 3.98 5.61 -0.11
N LEU A 20 3.97 4.34 0.28
CA LEU A 20 3.66 3.90 1.64
C LEU A 20 4.65 4.40 2.69
N VAL A 21 5.95 4.48 2.35
CA VAL A 21 6.99 5.04 3.22
C VAL A 21 6.89 6.56 3.33
N ALA A 22 6.46 7.24 2.26
CA ALA A 22 6.23 8.67 2.25
C ALA A 22 4.95 9.10 2.99
N LEU A 23 4.00 8.19 3.23
CA LEU A 23 2.81 8.49 4.02
C LEU A 23 3.19 8.83 5.46
N SER A 24 2.77 10.02 5.88
CA SER A 24 2.85 10.43 7.28
C SER A 24 1.76 9.76 8.10
N VAL A 25 1.98 9.65 9.40
CA VAL A 25 0.95 9.16 10.32
C VAL A 25 -0.25 10.09 10.29
N GLY A 26 -1.45 9.53 10.15
CA GLY A 26 -2.71 10.25 9.98
C GLY A 26 -3.05 10.61 8.53
N GLU A 27 -2.14 10.40 7.58
CA GLU A 27 -2.45 10.54 6.16
C GLU A 27 -3.29 9.36 5.66
N GLU A 28 -4.17 9.66 4.72
CA GLU A 28 -5.06 8.69 4.11
C GLU A 28 -4.58 8.34 2.70
N ILE A 29 -4.70 7.07 2.33
CA ILE A 29 -4.43 6.58 0.99
C ILE A 29 -5.59 5.72 0.51
N ARG A 30 -5.90 5.84 -0.77
CA ARG A 30 -6.90 5.01 -1.46
C ARG A 30 -6.20 3.94 -2.28
N ALA A 31 -6.72 2.72 -2.32
CA ALA A 31 -6.13 1.68 -3.16
C ALA A 31 -6.27 2.03 -4.64
N SER A 32 -7.37 2.69 -5.05
CA SER A 32 -7.55 3.20 -6.42
C SER A 32 -6.50 4.27 -6.78
N ASP A 33 -6.16 5.16 -5.84
CA ASP A 33 -5.15 6.21 -6.04
C ASP A 33 -3.75 5.59 -6.15
N ALA A 34 -3.42 4.70 -5.21
CA ALA A 34 -2.19 3.93 -5.25
C ALA A 34 -2.06 3.12 -6.55
N ALA A 35 -3.13 2.50 -7.04
CA ALA A 35 -3.14 1.77 -8.31
C ALA A 35 -2.85 2.69 -9.50
N ALA A 36 -3.48 3.88 -9.55
CA ALA A 36 -3.24 4.86 -10.60
C ALA A 36 -1.80 5.40 -10.60
N GLU A 37 -1.22 5.64 -9.42
CA GLU A 37 0.16 6.14 -9.28
C GLU A 37 1.22 5.07 -9.60
N THR A 38 0.93 3.81 -9.25
CA THR A 38 1.91 2.71 -9.34
C THR A 38 1.80 1.92 -10.63
N GLY A 39 0.66 2.00 -11.33
CA GLY A 39 0.35 1.18 -12.49
C GLY A 39 0.02 -0.28 -12.14
N LEU A 40 -0.14 -0.59 -10.85
CA LEU A 40 -0.58 -1.89 -10.37
C LEU A 40 -2.11 -1.99 -10.44
N SER A 41 -2.63 -3.22 -10.41
CA SER A 41 -4.07 -3.45 -10.23
C SER A 41 -4.52 -3.03 -8.83
N GLU A 42 -5.71 -2.46 -8.74
CA GLU A 42 -6.35 -2.06 -7.49
C GLU A 42 -6.42 -3.23 -6.49
N GLU A 43 -6.70 -4.45 -6.95
CA GLU A 43 -6.71 -5.66 -6.11
C GLU A 43 -5.36 -5.91 -5.42
N VAL A 44 -4.25 -5.63 -6.11
CA VAL A 44 -2.88 -5.79 -5.56
C VAL A 44 -2.62 -4.71 -4.51
N CYS A 45 -2.93 -3.44 -4.83
CA CYS A 45 -2.79 -2.34 -3.87
C CYS A 45 -3.64 -2.59 -2.62
N ARG A 46 -4.89 -3.02 -2.80
CA ARG A 46 -5.81 -3.36 -1.70
C ARG A 46 -5.30 -4.52 -0.86
N ALA A 47 -4.76 -5.58 -1.48
CA ALA A 47 -4.18 -6.69 -0.76
C ALA A 47 -2.97 -6.25 0.10
N VAL A 48 -2.12 -5.37 -0.43
CA VAL A 48 -0.98 -4.80 0.33
C VAL A 48 -1.48 -3.94 1.50
N LEU A 49 -2.41 -3.01 1.25
CA LEU A 49 -2.97 -2.12 2.27
C LEU A 49 -3.69 -2.91 3.38
N CYS A 50 -4.46 -3.94 3.01
CA CYS A 50 -5.10 -4.85 3.97
C CYS A 50 -4.06 -5.66 4.77
N GLY A 51 -2.95 -6.06 4.15
CA GLY A 51 -1.82 -6.67 4.86
C GLY A 51 -1.19 -5.73 5.89
N LEU A 52 -1.05 -4.45 5.55
CA LEU A 52 -0.55 -3.42 6.46
C LEU A 52 -1.52 -3.12 7.61
N GLU A 53 -2.82 -3.11 7.32
CA GLU A 53 -3.87 -3.00 8.34
C GLU A 53 -3.76 -4.15 9.36
N ARG A 54 -3.63 -5.40 8.88
CA ARG A 54 -3.42 -6.57 9.75
C ARG A 54 -2.13 -6.54 10.54
N ALA A 55 -1.10 -5.86 10.03
CA ALA A 55 0.14 -5.61 10.75
C ALA A 55 0.04 -4.44 11.75
N GLY A 56 -1.11 -3.78 11.87
CA GLY A 56 -1.33 -2.62 12.73
C GLY A 56 -0.74 -1.32 12.20
N LEU A 57 -0.29 -1.31 10.94
CA LEU A 57 0.35 -0.16 10.29
C LEU A 57 -0.66 0.79 9.64
N MET A 58 -1.86 0.30 9.36
CA MET A 58 -2.93 1.06 8.74
C MET A 58 -4.28 0.79 9.41
N THR A 59 -5.24 1.64 9.15
CA THR A 59 -6.63 1.46 9.55
C THR A 59 -7.53 1.64 8.35
N HIS A 60 -8.31 0.62 8.03
CA HIS A 60 -9.35 0.69 7.04
C HIS A 60 -10.49 1.57 7.56
N ARG A 61 -10.74 2.70 6.88
CA ARG A 61 -11.74 3.71 7.27
C ARG A 61 -13.04 3.58 6.50
N ASP A 62 -12.93 3.30 5.20
CA ASP A 62 -14.04 3.21 4.25
C ASP A 62 -13.65 2.24 3.12
N GLU A 63 -14.55 1.89 2.20
CA GLU A 63 -14.42 0.72 1.31
C GLU A 63 -13.05 0.58 0.63
N ASP A 64 -12.46 1.71 0.23
CA ASP A 64 -11.13 1.81 -0.40
C ASP A 64 -10.14 2.72 0.37
N LEU A 65 -10.48 3.23 1.55
CA LEU A 65 -9.72 4.26 2.25
C LEU A 65 -8.94 3.68 3.44
N PHE A 66 -7.63 3.90 3.45
CA PHE A 66 -6.72 3.43 4.50
C PHE A 66 -5.97 4.61 5.11
N GLU A 67 -6.05 4.75 6.42
CA GLU A 67 -5.30 5.75 7.18
C GLU A 67 -4.01 5.14 7.71
N ARG A 68 -2.88 5.80 7.50
CA ARG A 68 -1.58 5.38 8.05
C ARG A 68 -1.59 5.60 9.56
N ARG A 69 -1.42 4.54 10.32
CA ARG A 69 -1.22 4.63 11.77
C ARG A 69 0.26 4.70 12.13
N PRO A 70 0.61 5.32 13.25
CA PRO A 70 1.95 5.15 13.78
C PRO A 70 2.13 3.66 14.02
N LEU A 71 3.34 3.18 13.75
CA LEU A 71 3.74 1.85 14.17
C LEU A 71 3.77 1.92 15.70
N ASP A 72 2.62 1.66 16.32
CA ASP A 72 2.53 1.47 17.76
C ASP A 72 3.44 0.27 17.98
N SER A 73 4.63 0.56 18.49
CA SER A 73 5.62 -0.46 18.78
C SER A 73 4.94 -1.36 19.77
N ILE A 74 4.41 -2.49 19.29
CA ILE A 74 3.95 -3.57 20.15
C ILE A 74 5.13 -3.79 21.08
N ASN A 75 4.92 -3.48 22.36
CA ASN A 75 5.84 -3.75 23.44
C ASN A 75 6.44 -5.14 23.19
N ALA A 76 7.70 -5.17 22.77
CA ALA A 76 8.52 -6.38 22.76
C ALA A 76 9.04 -6.65 24.16
#